data_AF-A0A381NR94-F1
#
_entry.id   AF-A0A381NR94-F1
#
_cell.length_a   1.000
_cell.length_b   1.000
_cell.length_c   1.000
_cell.angle_alpha   90.00
_cell.angle_beta   90.00
_cell.angle_gamma   90.00
#
_symmetry.space_group_name_H-M   'P 1'
#
loop_
_entity.id
_entity.type
_entity.pdbx_description
1 polymer ?
#
loop_
_entity_poly.entity_id
_entity_poly.type
_entity_poly.pdbx_seq_one_letter_code
_entity_poly.pdbx_strand_id
1 'polypeptide(L)'
;MSLGTALVAQNVDPVGVYGITIDIPEAGFQLPGTMTIENSDNGLTGSMVLELPPEMPSQGPADLFDITVEGQVMKCKIGVEGATVDITLNFEDGGFKGSVMSDMGAFGITGRKR
;
A
#
# COMPACT_ATOMS: atom_id res chain seq x y z
N MET A 1 9.68 -34.34 24.48
CA MET A 1 9.80 -32.95 24.96
C MET A 1 9.26 -32.06 23.87
N SER A 2 8.09 -31.45 24.10
CA SER A 2 7.42 -30.57 23.14
C SER A 2 8.04 -29.18 23.23
N LEU A 3 8.81 -28.79 22.22
CA LEU A 3 9.23 -27.40 22.03
C LEU A 3 8.37 -26.84 20.90
N GLY A 4 7.18 -26.42 21.30
CA GLY A 4 6.28 -25.64 20.47
C GLY A 4 6.98 -24.37 20.02
N THR A 5 7.31 -24.32 18.74
CA THR A 5 7.51 -23.04 18.06
C THR A 5 6.16 -22.73 17.46
N ALA A 6 5.27 -22.09 18.22
CA ALA A 6 4.18 -21.37 17.59
C ALA A 6 4.87 -20.30 16.73
N LEU A 7 4.92 -20.52 15.41
CA LEU A 7 5.08 -19.45 14.45
C LEU A 7 3.92 -18.52 14.72
N VAL A 8 4.11 -17.55 15.63
CA VAL A 8 3.22 -16.41 15.72
C VAL A 8 3.48 -15.67 14.42
N ALA A 9 2.75 -16.03 13.37
CA ALA A 9 2.45 -15.08 12.32
C ALA A 9 1.92 -13.87 13.08
N GLN A 10 2.74 -12.83 13.22
CA GLN A 10 2.23 -11.54 13.66
C GLN A 10 1.26 -11.16 12.55
N ASN A 11 0.00 -11.46 12.79
CA ASN A 11 -1.08 -11.17 11.88
C ASN A 11 -1.27 -9.67 12.04
N VAL A 12 -0.53 -8.89 11.26
CA VAL A 12 -0.72 -7.45 11.26
C VAL A 12 -2.13 -7.21 10.76
N ASP A 13 -2.89 -6.41 11.48
CA ASP A 13 -4.17 -5.91 10.99
C ASP A 13 -3.90 -4.70 10.08
N PRO A 14 -3.95 -4.87 8.75
CA PRO A 14 -3.66 -3.79 7.83
C PRO A 14 -4.82 -2.78 7.77
N VAL A 15 -5.96 -3.06 8.38
CA VAL A 15 -7.15 -2.21 8.29
C VAL A 15 -6.90 -0.85 8.93
N GLY A 16 -7.26 0.20 8.20
CA GLY A 16 -7.13 1.57 8.64
C GLY A 16 -6.97 2.55 7.50
N VAL A 17 -6.90 3.84 7.88
CA VAL A 17 -6.59 4.94 6.99
C VAL A 17 -5.14 5.34 7.22
N TYR A 18 -4.37 5.40 6.15
CA TYR A 18 -2.95 5.72 6.17
C TYR A 18 -2.70 6.98 5.36
N GLY A 19 -2.00 7.94 5.95
CA GLY A 19 -1.34 8.99 5.17
C GLY A 19 -0.12 8.37 4.50
N ILE A 20 -0.07 8.40 3.18
CA ILE A 20 1.01 7.80 2.40
C ILE A 20 1.87 8.86 1.74
N THR A 21 3.10 8.49 1.42
CA THR A 21 4.02 9.28 0.59
C THR A 21 4.78 8.33 -0.32
N ILE A 22 4.71 8.58 -1.62
CA ILE A 22 5.49 7.88 -2.65
C ILE A 22 6.66 8.77 -3.05
N ASP A 23 7.87 8.23 -2.98
CA ASP A 23 9.10 8.92 -3.37
C ASP A 23 9.41 8.65 -4.85
N ILE A 24 9.43 9.72 -5.65
CA ILE A 24 9.77 9.70 -7.08
C ILE A 24 11.10 10.43 -7.27
N PRO A 25 12.23 9.79 -6.97
CA PRO A 25 13.54 10.45 -6.97
C PRO A 25 13.96 10.94 -8.35
N GLU A 26 13.55 10.25 -9.41
CA GLU A 26 13.86 10.62 -10.80
C GLU A 26 13.27 11.98 -11.19
N ALA A 27 12.11 12.32 -10.62
CA ALA A 27 11.46 13.58 -10.86
C ALA A 27 11.68 14.60 -9.71
N GLY A 28 12.38 14.19 -8.64
CA GLY A 28 12.74 15.05 -7.51
C GLY A 28 11.55 15.51 -6.66
N PHE A 29 10.43 14.77 -6.67
CA PHE A 29 9.25 15.11 -5.87
C PHE A 29 8.66 13.90 -5.15
N GLN A 30 7.85 14.19 -4.14
CA GLN A 30 7.09 13.21 -3.38
C GLN A 30 5.62 13.37 -3.69
N LEU A 31 4.91 12.26 -3.85
CA LEU A 31 3.44 12.23 -3.99
C LEU A 31 2.81 11.87 -2.65
N PRO A 32 2.24 12.85 -1.93
CA PRO A 32 1.41 12.55 -0.79
C PRO A 32 0.10 11.91 -1.25
N GLY A 33 -0.53 11.19 -0.33
CA GLY A 33 -1.83 10.60 -0.59
C GLY A 33 -2.46 9.99 0.64
N THR A 34 -3.58 9.34 0.43
CA THR A 34 -4.29 8.57 1.45
C THR A 34 -4.54 7.17 0.91
N MET A 35 -4.20 6.15 1.71
CA MET A 35 -4.56 4.76 1.46
C MET A 35 -5.53 4.29 2.54
N THR A 36 -6.64 3.72 2.14
CA THR A 36 -7.64 3.14 3.03
C THR A 36 -7.71 1.66 2.79
N ILE A 37 -7.59 0.86 3.85
CA ILE A 37 -7.72 -0.60 3.82
C ILE A 37 -8.84 -0.98 4.77
N GLU A 38 -9.80 -1.77 4.29
CA GLU A 38 -11.04 -2.10 4.99
C GLU A 38 -11.34 -3.59 4.89
N ASN A 39 -12.09 -4.10 5.87
CA ASN A 39 -12.68 -5.43 5.78
C ASN A 39 -13.90 -5.40 4.84
N SER A 40 -14.01 -6.43 4.02
CA SER A 40 -15.13 -6.72 3.15
C SER A 40 -15.59 -8.16 3.38
N ASP A 41 -16.81 -8.48 2.94
CA ASP A 41 -17.38 -9.84 3.04
C ASP A 41 -16.48 -10.94 2.44
N ASN A 42 -15.64 -10.61 1.46
CA ASN A 42 -14.76 -11.54 0.74
C ASN A 42 -13.27 -11.38 1.08
N GLY A 43 -12.91 -10.67 2.16
CA GLY A 43 -11.52 -10.44 2.56
C GLY A 43 -11.22 -8.95 2.74
N LEU A 44 -10.03 -8.51 2.34
CA LEU A 44 -9.66 -7.09 2.39
C LEU A 44 -10.05 -6.39 1.10
N THR A 45 -10.46 -5.14 1.24
CA THR A 45 -10.59 -4.18 0.14
C THR A 45 -9.83 -2.91 0.51
N GLY A 46 -9.68 -2.00 -0.45
CA GLY A 46 -9.16 -0.69 -0.14
C GLY A 46 -9.17 0.24 -1.32
N SER A 47 -8.79 1.48 -1.06
CA SER A 47 -8.63 2.51 -2.07
C SER A 47 -7.39 3.34 -1.80
N MET A 48 -6.84 3.93 -2.85
CA MET A 48 -5.71 4.83 -2.77
C MET A 48 -6.03 6.11 -3.54
N VAL A 49 -5.83 7.25 -2.90
CA VAL A 49 -5.99 8.58 -3.50
C VAL A 49 -4.65 9.27 -3.43
N LEU A 50 -4.09 9.65 -4.58
CA LEU A 50 -2.86 10.42 -4.68
C LEU A 50 -3.19 11.91 -4.85
N GLU A 51 -2.48 12.75 -4.12
CA GLU A 51 -2.55 14.19 -4.26
C GLU A 51 -1.61 14.60 -5.39
N LEU A 52 -2.12 14.57 -6.61
CA LEU A 52 -1.37 14.94 -7.80
C LEU A 52 -1.22 16.47 -7.91
N PRO A 53 -0.12 16.96 -8.50
CA PRO A 53 0.03 18.38 -8.84
C PRO A 53 -1.13 18.86 -9.74
N PRO A 54 -1.51 20.15 -9.67
CA PRO A 54 -2.63 20.70 -10.45
C PRO A 54 -2.43 20.62 -11.98
N GLU A 55 -1.20 20.38 -12.43
CA GLU A 55 -0.85 20.20 -13.84
C GLU A 55 -1.12 18.78 -14.37
N MET A 56 -1.40 17.82 -13.47
CA MET A 56 -1.75 16.44 -13.81
C MET A 56 -3.26 16.23 -13.69
N PRO A 57 -3.86 15.40 -14.57
CA PRO A 57 -5.28 15.07 -14.45
C PRO A 57 -5.53 14.39 -13.10
N SER A 58 -6.53 14.87 -12.38
CA SER A 58 -6.97 14.24 -11.13
C SER A 58 -7.27 12.76 -11.38
N GLN A 59 -6.49 11.88 -10.77
CA GLN A 59 -6.86 10.47 -10.67
C GLN A 59 -7.87 10.38 -9.52
N GLY A 60 -9.06 9.82 -9.79
CA GLY A 60 -9.99 9.47 -8.72
C GLY A 60 -9.39 8.42 -7.77
N PRO A 61 -10.13 7.99 -6.73
CA PRO A 61 -9.69 6.86 -5.92
C PRO A 61 -9.42 5.64 -6.81
N ALA A 62 -8.22 5.09 -6.70
CA ALA A 62 -7.83 3.84 -7.33
C ALA A 62 -8.13 2.70 -6.36
N ASP A 63 -8.92 1.72 -6.78
CA ASP A 63 -9.24 0.56 -5.94
C ASP A 63 -8.04 -0.38 -5.81
N LEU A 64 -7.82 -0.87 -4.59
CA LEU A 64 -6.86 -1.93 -4.31
C LEU A 64 -7.50 -3.28 -4.66
N PHE A 65 -6.78 -4.13 -5.40
CA PHE A 65 -7.21 -5.50 -5.71
C PHE A 65 -6.06 -6.50 -5.55
N ASP A 66 -6.36 -7.80 -5.68
CA ASP A 66 -5.43 -8.91 -5.44
C ASP A 66 -4.71 -8.82 -4.07
N ILE A 67 -5.41 -8.31 -3.04
CA ILE A 67 -4.83 -8.10 -1.71
C ILE A 67 -4.51 -9.43 -1.05
N THR A 68 -3.23 -9.63 -0.73
CA THR A 68 -2.73 -10.80 -0.01
C THR A 68 -1.90 -10.33 1.18
N VAL A 69 -2.12 -10.91 2.36
CA VAL A 69 -1.35 -10.61 3.58
C VAL A 69 -0.63 -11.86 4.06
N GLU A 70 0.69 -11.78 4.13
CA GLU A 70 1.61 -12.86 4.53
C GLU A 70 2.44 -12.38 5.73
N GLY A 71 1.93 -12.59 6.95
CA GLY A 71 2.55 -12.10 8.17
C GLY A 71 2.51 -10.57 8.25
N GLN A 72 3.67 -9.91 8.12
CA GLN A 72 3.78 -8.45 8.13
C GLN A 72 3.76 -7.84 6.72
N VAL A 73 3.77 -8.66 5.68
CA VAL A 73 3.84 -8.19 4.29
C VAL A 73 2.45 -8.23 3.68
N MET A 74 2.01 -7.12 3.10
CA MET A 74 0.85 -7.06 2.23
C MET A 74 1.30 -6.81 0.80
N LYS A 75 0.74 -7.57 -0.12
CA LYS A 75 0.89 -7.36 -1.56
C LYS A 75 -0.48 -7.01 -2.10
N CYS A 76 -0.56 -5.99 -2.93
CA CYS A 76 -1.78 -5.61 -3.62
C CYS A 76 -1.45 -4.95 -4.95
N LYS A 77 -2.47 -4.70 -5.74
CA LYS A 77 -2.37 -3.99 -7.01
C LYS A 77 -3.32 -2.81 -7.03
N ILE A 78 -2.96 -1.79 -7.81
CA ILE A 78 -3.85 -0.68 -8.13
C ILE A 78 -4.01 -0.55 -9.63
N GLY A 79 -5.22 -0.16 -10.04
CA GLY A 79 -5.51 0.26 -11.39
C GLY A 79 -5.35 1.75 -11.48
N VAL A 80 -4.35 2.21 -12.23
CA VAL A 80 -4.23 3.61 -12.64
C VAL A 80 -4.57 3.70 -14.12
N GLU A 81 -4.98 4.87 -14.60
CA GLU A 81 -5.49 5.01 -15.96
C GLU A 81 -4.46 4.53 -17.00
N GLY A 82 -4.72 3.35 -17.60
CA GLY A 82 -3.85 2.71 -18.59
C GLY A 82 -2.79 1.74 -18.06
N ALA A 83 -2.65 1.53 -16.74
CA ALA A 83 -1.67 0.61 -16.18
C ALA A 83 -2.13 -0.07 -14.87
N THR A 84 -1.53 -1.22 -14.57
CA THR A 84 -1.63 -1.87 -13.25
C THR A 84 -0.27 -1.77 -12.57
N VAL A 85 -0.28 -1.40 -11.30
CA VAL A 85 0.93 -1.18 -10.51
C VAL A 85 0.90 -2.12 -9.31
N ASP A 86 1.98 -2.88 -9.13
CA ASP A 86 2.13 -3.79 -8.00
C ASP A 86 2.68 -3.04 -6.79
N ILE A 87 2.09 -3.26 -5.62
CA ILE A 87 2.47 -2.64 -4.36
C ILE A 87 2.84 -3.73 -3.37
N THR A 88 4.00 -3.59 -2.73
CA THR A 88 4.41 -4.43 -1.60
C THR A 88 4.62 -3.54 -0.39
N LEU A 89 3.89 -3.80 0.69
CA LEU A 89 3.92 -3.06 1.94
C LEU A 89 4.42 -3.98 3.06
N ASN A 90 5.42 -3.54 3.81
CA ASN A 90 5.86 -4.18 5.03
C ASN A 90 5.34 -3.34 6.18
N PHE A 91 4.37 -3.88 6.92
CA PHE A 91 3.82 -3.21 8.08
C PHE A 91 4.79 -3.26 9.24
N GLU A 92 4.89 -2.13 9.94
CA GLU A 92 5.70 -1.91 11.14
C GLU A 92 4.83 -1.13 12.15
N ASP A 93 5.28 -1.00 13.40
CA ASP A 93 4.51 -0.35 14.47
C ASP A 93 3.95 1.03 14.05
N GLY A 94 2.64 1.07 13.79
CA GLY A 94 1.88 2.28 13.44
C GLY A 94 1.89 2.69 11.97
N GLY A 95 2.39 1.85 11.04
CA GLY A 95 2.44 2.18 9.63
C GLY A 95 3.01 1.08 8.74
N PHE A 96 3.59 1.48 7.62
CA PHE A 96 4.28 0.58 6.71
C PHE A 96 5.36 1.28 5.89
N LYS A 97 6.28 0.48 5.36
CA LYS A 97 7.22 0.87 4.31
C LYS A 97 7.21 -0.16 3.20
N GLY A 98 7.36 0.27 1.97
CA GLY A 98 7.14 -0.60 0.84
C GLY A 98 7.71 -0.06 -0.45
N SER A 99 7.33 -0.73 -1.52
CA SER A 99 7.65 -0.35 -2.88
C SER A 99 6.43 -0.41 -3.77
N VAL A 100 6.34 0.53 -4.70
CA VAL A 100 5.37 0.63 -5.78
C VAL A 100 6.14 0.33 -7.07
N MET A 101 5.78 -0.74 -7.77
CA MET A 101 6.43 -1.20 -8.98
C MET A 101 5.57 -0.84 -10.19
N SER A 102 6.02 0.11 -10.99
CA SER A 102 5.41 0.45 -12.28
C SER A 102 6.38 0.19 -13.44
N ASP A 103 5.91 0.43 -14.66
CA ASP A 103 6.72 0.45 -15.88
C ASP A 103 7.86 1.47 -15.85
N MET A 104 7.70 2.56 -15.10
CA MET A 104 8.71 3.59 -14.88
C MET A 104 9.78 3.18 -13.88
N GLY A 105 9.53 2.16 -13.04
CA GLY A 105 10.50 1.66 -12.07
C GLY A 105 9.92 1.35 -10.70
N ALA A 106 10.81 1.23 -9.72
CA ALA A 106 10.47 0.94 -8.33
C ALA A 106 10.52 2.22 -7.49
N PHE A 107 9.37 2.65 -6.98
CA PHE A 107 9.23 3.82 -6.12
C PHE A 107 9.05 3.40 -4.66
N GLY A 108 9.70 4.12 -3.74
CA GLY A 108 9.50 3.89 -2.31
C GLY A 108 8.12 4.41 -1.88
N ILE A 109 7.39 3.63 -1.10
CA ILE A 109 6.16 4.11 -0.44
C ILE A 109 6.29 3.98 1.07
N THR A 110 5.86 5.00 1.79
CA THR A 110 5.73 4.96 3.24
C THR A 110 4.31 5.33 3.62
N GLY A 111 3.79 4.71 4.68
CA GLY A 111 2.46 4.97 5.20
C GLY A 111 2.48 5.07 6.72
N ARG A 112 1.73 6.01 7.28
CA ARG A 112 1.46 6.09 8.72
C ARG A 112 -0.03 6.07 8.97
N LYS A 113 -0.45 5.27 9.94
CA LYS A 113 -1.84 5.18 10.36
C LYS A 113 -2.28 6.56 10.90
N ARG A 114 -3.44 7.04 10.45
CA ARG A 114 -4.07 8.28 10.91
C ARG A 114 -4.91 8.04 12.16
#